data_AF-A0A7S3CJK8-F1
#
_entry.id   AF-A0A7S3CJK8-F1
#
_cell.length_a   1.000
_cell.length_b   1.000
_cell.length_c   1.000
_cell.angle_alpha   90.00
_cell.angle_beta   90.00
_cell.angle_gamma   90.00
#
_symmetry.space_group_name_H-M   'P 1'
#
loop_
_entity.id
_entity.type
_entity.pdbx_description
1 polymer ?
#
loop_
_entity_poly.entity_id
_entity_poly.type
_entity_poly.pdbx_seq_one_letter_code
_entity_poly.pdbx_strand_id
1 'polypeptide(L)'
;MVEIAEDRSKIALIDLVRLLLQFENKAVHILRKHWETFNICINQYLMCLDIKNASEKVVHNYHLVSLKMLGNIYQTGEGIEFISDTDVASEVIQFCEYSITSANPKSRFTAAVVLFNHVLTCKRDISLINPYLLNFVKCVIENVASLSGDSESMIAILLAENRILYKNQDILDSVLEMKEKFVKAHKEIAASSSDKNVKEAVADLLSQIGEK
;
A
#
# COMPACT_ATOMS: atom_id res chain seq x y z
N MET A 1 -12.09 -29.18 4.02
CA MET A 1 -12.73 -29.04 2.69
C MET A 1 -13.73 -27.90 2.65
N VAL A 2 -14.61 -27.76 3.65
CA VAL A 2 -15.61 -26.67 3.70
C VAL A 2 -14.96 -25.29 3.84
N GLU A 3 -14.02 -25.11 4.77
CA GLU A 3 -13.31 -23.81 4.97
C GLU A 3 -12.55 -23.36 3.70
N ILE A 4 -11.83 -24.27 3.04
CA ILE A 4 -11.13 -23.96 1.77
C ILE A 4 -12.11 -23.55 0.67
N ALA A 5 -13.30 -24.16 0.61
CA ALA A 5 -14.34 -23.81 -0.36
C ALA A 5 -14.97 -22.44 -0.04
N GLU A 6 -15.14 -22.12 1.25
CA GLU A 6 -15.61 -20.83 1.71
C GLU A 6 -14.62 -19.71 1.34
N ASP A 7 -13.33 -19.90 1.60
CA ASP A 7 -12.31 -18.88 1.28
C ASP A 7 -12.13 -18.68 -0.22
N ARG A 8 -12.26 -19.73 -1.03
CA ARG A 8 -12.31 -19.60 -2.49
C ARG A 8 -13.55 -18.83 -2.97
N SER A 9 -14.68 -18.98 -2.29
CA SER A 9 -15.90 -18.23 -2.58
C SER A 9 -15.76 -16.75 -2.22
N LYS A 10 -15.11 -16.44 -1.09
CA LYS A 10 -14.75 -15.06 -0.71
C LYS A 10 -13.87 -14.43 -1.78
N ILE A 11 -12.82 -15.12 -2.24
CA ILE A 11 -11.95 -14.65 -3.33
C ILE A 11 -12.76 -14.33 -4.59
N ALA A 12 -13.63 -15.24 -5.03
CA ALA A 12 -14.44 -15.04 -6.24
C ALA A 12 -15.39 -13.85 -6.10
N LEU A 13 -15.99 -13.66 -4.92
CA LEU A 13 -16.86 -12.51 -4.65
C LEU A 13 -16.07 -11.20 -4.72
N ILE A 14 -14.90 -11.13 -4.10
CA ILE A 14 -14.06 -9.92 -4.17
C ILE A 14 -13.55 -9.68 -5.59
N ASP A 15 -13.24 -10.75 -6.33
CA ASP A 15 -12.86 -10.65 -7.74
C ASP A 15 -13.98 -10.07 -8.61
N LEU A 16 -15.23 -10.44 -8.35
CA LEU A 16 -16.39 -9.85 -9.02
C LEU A 16 -16.60 -8.39 -8.61
N VAL A 17 -16.56 -8.09 -7.30
CA VAL A 17 -16.74 -6.73 -6.78
C VAL A 17 -15.68 -5.79 -7.36
N ARG A 18 -14.41 -6.18 -7.40
CA ARG A 18 -13.36 -5.32 -7.96
C ARG A 18 -13.61 -4.95 -9.42
N LEU A 19 -14.15 -5.87 -10.23
CA LEU A 19 -14.47 -5.58 -11.63
C LEU A 19 -15.63 -4.58 -11.75
N LEU A 20 -16.54 -4.55 -10.78
CA LEU A 20 -17.65 -3.59 -10.75
C LEU A 20 -17.22 -2.19 -10.27
N LEU A 21 -16.22 -2.09 -9.39
CA LEU A 21 -15.72 -0.82 -8.86
C LEU A 21 -15.06 0.09 -9.91
N GLN A 22 -14.79 -0.43 -11.11
CA GLN A 22 -14.27 0.35 -12.23
C GLN A 22 -15.33 1.22 -12.92
N PHE A 23 -16.61 1.04 -12.59
CA PHE A 23 -17.73 1.77 -13.20
C PHE A 23 -18.36 2.75 -12.22
N GLU A 24 -18.41 4.04 -12.57
CA GLU A 24 -18.83 5.16 -11.71
C GLU A 24 -20.11 4.86 -10.88
N ASN A 25 -21.22 4.55 -11.55
CA ASN A 25 -22.51 4.30 -10.89
C ASN A 25 -22.48 3.09 -9.94
N LYS A 26 -21.63 2.11 -10.21
CA LYS A 26 -21.51 0.90 -9.39
C LYS A 26 -20.58 1.17 -8.20
N ALA A 27 -19.47 1.87 -8.42
CA ALA A 27 -18.54 2.28 -7.37
C ALA A 27 -19.24 3.09 -6.28
N VAL A 28 -20.02 4.12 -6.66
CA VAL A 28 -20.80 4.94 -5.73
C VAL A 28 -21.70 4.09 -4.85
N HIS A 29 -22.51 3.23 -5.46
CA HIS A 29 -23.47 2.42 -4.72
C HIS A 29 -22.77 1.44 -3.77
N ILE A 30 -21.75 0.76 -4.27
CA ILE A 30 -21.03 -0.27 -3.53
C ILE A 30 -20.29 0.36 -2.34
N LEU A 31 -19.51 1.42 -2.57
CA LEU A 31 -18.71 2.05 -1.52
C LEU A 31 -19.60 2.65 -0.43
N ARG A 32 -20.57 3.49 -0.79
CA ARG A 32 -21.41 4.17 0.20
C ARG A 32 -22.29 3.23 1.01
N LYS A 33 -22.69 2.09 0.45
CA LYS A 33 -23.59 1.14 1.12
C LYS A 33 -22.86 0.00 1.84
N HIS A 34 -21.66 -0.37 1.38
CA HIS A 34 -21.01 -1.61 1.81
C HIS A 34 -19.56 -1.44 2.27
N TRP A 35 -19.00 -0.22 2.29
CA TRP A 35 -17.61 0.00 2.74
C TRP A 35 -17.33 -0.57 4.12
N GLU A 36 -18.18 -0.28 5.12
CA GLU A 36 -17.98 -0.77 6.49
C GLU A 36 -17.89 -2.30 6.54
N THR A 37 -18.74 -2.99 5.77
CA THR A 37 -18.69 -4.45 5.64
C THR A 37 -17.39 -4.91 4.99
N PHE A 38 -16.91 -4.24 3.94
CA PHE A 38 -15.62 -4.58 3.34
C PHE A 38 -14.46 -4.32 4.30
N ASN A 39 -14.46 -3.19 5.00
CA ASN A 39 -13.40 -2.85 5.92
C ASN A 39 -13.30 -3.89 7.04
N ILE A 40 -14.40 -4.24 7.69
CA ILE A 40 -14.41 -5.22 8.78
C ILE A 40 -14.12 -6.62 8.26
N CYS A 41 -14.87 -7.10 7.26
CA CYS A 41 -14.82 -8.50 6.85
C CYS A 41 -13.63 -8.82 5.92
N ILE A 42 -12.97 -7.82 5.36
CA ILE A 42 -11.82 -8.01 4.47
C ILE A 42 -10.57 -7.42 5.09
N ASN A 43 -10.49 -6.08 5.25
CA ASN A 43 -9.24 -5.43 5.62
C ASN A 43 -8.83 -5.81 7.05
N GLN A 44 -9.71 -5.59 8.03
CA GLN A 44 -9.45 -5.90 9.43
C GLN A 44 -9.28 -7.40 9.65
N TYR A 45 -10.09 -8.23 8.97
CA TYR A 45 -9.91 -9.69 9.02
C TYR A 45 -8.54 -10.11 8.49
N LEU A 46 -8.12 -9.61 7.32
CA LEU A 46 -6.81 -9.92 6.74
C LEU A 46 -5.66 -9.44 7.64
N MET A 47 -5.80 -8.29 8.31
CA MET A 47 -4.81 -7.77 9.26
C MET A 47 -4.61 -8.68 10.47
N CYS A 48 -5.59 -9.54 10.79
CA CYS A 48 -5.47 -10.55 11.86
C CYS A 48 -4.80 -11.85 11.40
N LEU A 49 -4.51 -12.03 10.10
CA LEU A 49 -3.88 -13.23 9.57
C LEU A 49 -2.35 -13.09 9.52
N ASP A 50 -1.65 -14.22 9.39
CA ASP A 50 -0.21 -14.23 9.17
C ASP A 50 0.14 -14.21 7.67
N ILE A 51 0.20 -13.00 7.09
CA ILE A 51 0.63 -12.80 5.69
C ILE A 51 2.15 -12.98 5.49
N LYS A 52 2.92 -13.28 6.53
CA LYS A 52 4.36 -13.58 6.41
C LYS A 52 4.60 -15.08 6.19
N ASN A 53 3.60 -15.91 6.47
CA ASN A 53 3.68 -17.34 6.17
C ASN A 53 3.47 -17.60 4.66
N ALA A 54 4.56 -17.79 3.91
CA ALA A 54 4.52 -18.06 2.46
C ALA A 54 3.76 -19.36 2.07
N SER A 55 3.50 -20.27 3.02
CA SER A 55 2.77 -21.52 2.73
C SER A 55 1.25 -21.33 2.59
N GLU A 56 0.69 -20.23 3.10
CA GLU A 56 -0.75 -19.93 3.12
C GLU A 56 -1.26 -19.35 1.79
N LYS A 57 -1.19 -20.14 0.71
CA LYS A 57 -1.51 -19.68 -0.66
C LYS A 57 -2.91 -19.08 -0.82
N VAL A 58 -3.90 -19.59 -0.08
CA VAL A 58 -5.28 -19.09 -0.15
C VAL A 58 -5.36 -17.68 0.45
N VAL A 59 -4.73 -17.46 1.60
CA VAL A 59 -4.63 -16.15 2.24
C VAL A 59 -3.93 -15.16 1.32
N HIS A 60 -2.82 -15.54 0.69
CA HIS A 60 -2.10 -14.68 -0.25
C HIS A 60 -2.93 -14.27 -1.46
N ASN A 61 -3.74 -15.19 -1.99
CA ASN A 61 -4.63 -14.89 -3.10
C ASN A 61 -5.77 -13.96 -2.68
N TYR A 62 -6.35 -14.20 -1.50
CA TYR A 62 -7.40 -13.37 -0.93
C TYR A 62 -6.90 -11.95 -0.63
N HIS A 63 -5.71 -11.84 -0.05
CA HIS A 63 -5.04 -10.57 0.19
C HIS A 63 -4.78 -9.81 -1.10
N LEU A 64 -4.20 -10.48 -2.12
CA LEU A 64 -3.89 -9.85 -3.40
C LEU A 64 -5.15 -9.36 -4.13
N VAL A 65 -6.22 -10.14 -4.16
CA VAL A 65 -7.47 -9.72 -4.84
C VAL A 65 -8.12 -8.54 -4.10
N SER A 66 -8.01 -8.50 -2.78
CA SER A 66 -8.51 -7.39 -1.95
C SER A 66 -7.74 -6.10 -2.21
N LEU A 67 -6.41 -6.16 -2.33
CA LEU A 67 -5.61 -5.00 -2.73
C LEU A 67 -5.96 -4.52 -4.16
N LYS A 68 -6.20 -5.45 -5.10
CA LYS A 68 -6.65 -5.09 -6.45
C LYS A 68 -8.04 -4.43 -6.45
N MET A 69 -8.92 -4.84 -5.53
CA MET A 69 -10.20 -4.19 -5.31
C MET A 69 -10.02 -2.72 -4.90
N LEU A 70 -9.15 -2.46 -3.92
CA LEU A 70 -8.83 -1.09 -3.50
C LEU A 70 -8.20 -0.29 -4.64
N GLY A 71 -7.30 -0.88 -5.42
CA GLY A 71 -6.71 -0.23 -6.60
C GLY A 71 -7.74 0.23 -7.64
N ASN A 72 -8.81 -0.54 -7.81
CA ASN A 72 -9.87 -0.20 -8.76
C ASN A 72 -10.77 0.97 -8.30
N ILE A 73 -10.82 1.28 -7.01
CA ILE A 73 -11.57 2.45 -6.48
C ILE A 73 -11.07 3.74 -7.14
N TYR A 74 -9.76 3.85 -7.35
CA TYR A 74 -9.11 5.02 -7.95
C TYR A 74 -9.38 5.21 -9.44
N GLN A 75 -10.12 4.31 -10.10
CA GLN A 75 -10.48 4.45 -11.51
C GLN A 75 -11.70 5.36 -11.75
N THR A 76 -12.40 5.74 -10.69
CA THR A 76 -13.65 6.53 -10.76
C THR A 76 -13.53 7.82 -9.95
N GLY A 77 -14.23 8.87 -10.36
CA GLY A 77 -14.17 10.17 -9.68
C GLY A 77 -14.76 10.12 -8.27
N GLU A 78 -15.86 9.39 -8.13
CA GLU A 78 -16.58 9.12 -6.89
C GLU A 78 -15.82 8.18 -5.97
N GLY A 79 -15.13 7.18 -6.52
CA GLY A 79 -14.25 6.31 -5.73
C GLY A 79 -13.10 7.10 -5.09
N ILE A 80 -12.47 7.98 -5.86
CA ILE A 80 -11.43 8.90 -5.35
C ILE A 80 -12.02 9.82 -4.27
N GLU A 81 -13.22 10.38 -4.49
CA GLU A 81 -13.86 11.26 -3.51
C GLU A 81 -14.17 10.54 -2.20
N PHE A 82 -14.74 9.33 -2.29
CA PHE A 82 -15.05 8.50 -1.13
C PHE A 82 -13.79 8.13 -0.35
N ILE A 83 -12.75 7.64 -1.03
CA ILE A 83 -11.54 7.15 -0.37
C ILE A 83 -10.66 8.28 0.16
N SER A 84 -10.88 9.52 -0.28
CA SER A 84 -10.17 10.69 0.24
C SER A 84 -10.71 11.16 1.59
N ASP A 85 -11.85 10.64 2.06
CA ASP A 85 -12.33 10.92 3.42
C ASP A 85 -11.29 10.47 4.46
N THR A 86 -11.05 11.27 5.50
CA THR A 86 -9.92 11.07 6.41
C THR A 86 -9.96 9.71 7.12
N ASP A 87 -11.14 9.28 7.57
CA ASP A 87 -11.28 8.00 8.28
C ASP A 87 -10.96 6.85 7.32
N VAL A 88 -11.59 6.85 6.14
CA VAL A 88 -11.39 5.85 5.09
C VAL A 88 -9.95 5.83 4.56
N ALA A 89 -9.36 7.00 4.37
CA ALA A 89 -7.98 7.16 3.92
C ALA A 89 -7.00 6.53 4.91
N SER A 90 -7.20 6.76 6.21
CA SER A 90 -6.36 6.18 7.25
C SER A 90 -6.42 4.64 7.25
N GLU A 91 -7.62 4.06 7.07
CA GLU A 91 -7.82 2.61 6.97
C GLU A 91 -7.07 2.01 5.77
N VAL A 92 -7.14 2.67 4.61
CA VAL A 92 -6.43 2.23 3.41
C VAL A 92 -4.91 2.27 3.60
N ILE A 93 -4.39 3.34 4.19
CA ILE A 93 -2.95 3.49 4.42
C ILE A 93 -2.45 2.42 5.39
N GLN A 94 -3.15 2.20 6.50
CA GLN A 94 -2.84 1.14 7.47
C GLN A 94 -2.86 -0.25 6.82
N PHE A 95 -3.84 -0.51 5.97
CA PHE A 95 -3.90 -1.77 5.26
C PHE A 95 -2.72 -1.93 4.27
N CYS A 96 -2.31 -0.85 3.59
CA CYS A 96 -1.12 -0.87 2.73
C CYS A 96 0.18 -1.08 3.54
N GLU A 97 0.32 -0.42 4.68
CA GLU A 97 1.43 -0.58 5.63
C GLU A 97 1.56 -2.03 6.11
N TYR A 98 0.45 -2.65 6.51
CA TYR A 98 0.43 -4.07 6.84
C TYR A 98 0.86 -4.92 5.63
N SER A 99 0.32 -4.61 4.45
CA SER A 99 0.47 -5.41 3.23
C SER A 99 1.89 -5.42 2.65
N ILE A 100 2.70 -4.38 2.85
CA ILE A 100 4.10 -4.39 2.39
C ILE A 100 4.95 -5.41 3.12
N THR A 101 4.51 -5.89 4.29
CA THR A 101 5.21 -6.95 5.03
C THR A 101 4.86 -8.36 4.55
N SER A 102 4.00 -8.49 3.52
CA SER A 102 3.58 -9.79 2.97
C SER A 102 4.75 -10.59 2.40
N ALA A 103 4.72 -11.90 2.60
CA ALA A 103 5.62 -12.83 1.92
C ALA A 103 5.39 -12.92 0.40
N ASN A 104 4.24 -12.44 -0.10
CA ASN A 104 3.92 -12.43 -1.52
C ASN A 104 4.35 -11.10 -2.16
N PRO A 105 5.36 -11.08 -3.05
CA PRO A 105 5.82 -9.85 -3.69
C PRO A 105 4.74 -9.12 -4.47
N LYS A 106 3.79 -9.84 -5.06
CA LYS A 106 2.67 -9.24 -5.80
C LYS A 106 1.74 -8.45 -4.89
N SER A 107 1.54 -8.91 -3.65
CA SER A 107 0.77 -8.16 -2.65
C SER A 107 1.51 -6.89 -2.25
N ARG A 108 2.83 -6.98 -1.98
CA ARG A 108 3.65 -5.82 -1.67
C ARG A 108 3.62 -4.76 -2.79
N PHE A 109 3.83 -5.21 -4.02
CA PHE A 109 3.73 -4.36 -5.21
C PHE A 109 2.36 -3.68 -5.30
N THR A 110 1.28 -4.45 -5.19
CA THR A 110 -0.08 -3.91 -5.34
C THR A 110 -0.41 -2.91 -4.21
N ALA A 111 0.02 -3.17 -2.98
CA ALA A 111 -0.15 -2.25 -1.86
C ALA A 111 0.58 -0.93 -2.09
N ALA A 112 1.83 -0.99 -2.57
CA ALA A 112 2.59 0.22 -2.90
C ALA A 112 1.93 1.03 -4.02
N VAL A 113 1.38 0.38 -5.06
CA VAL A 113 0.62 1.06 -6.13
C VAL A 113 -0.67 1.70 -5.59
N VAL A 114 -1.40 1.01 -4.71
CA VAL A 114 -2.59 1.57 -4.05
C VAL A 114 -2.22 2.82 -3.27
N LEU A 115 -1.16 2.77 -2.46
CA LEU A 115 -0.71 3.91 -1.67
C LEU A 115 -0.21 5.06 -2.55
N PHE A 116 0.54 4.77 -3.61
CA PHE A 116 0.98 5.77 -4.58
C PHE A 116 -0.23 6.50 -5.19
N ASN A 117 -1.24 5.76 -5.64
CA ASN A 117 -2.47 6.32 -6.20
C ASN A 117 -3.24 7.13 -5.15
N HIS A 118 -3.28 6.67 -3.91
CA HIS A 118 -3.92 7.36 -2.80
C HIS A 118 -3.31 8.75 -2.59
N VAL A 119 -1.98 8.82 -2.44
CA VAL A 119 -1.27 10.10 -2.26
C VAL A 119 -1.33 10.97 -3.51
N LEU A 120 -1.35 10.37 -4.70
CA LEU A 120 -1.47 11.10 -5.96
C LEU A 120 -2.84 11.79 -6.11
N THR A 121 -3.91 11.14 -5.64
CA THR A 121 -5.30 11.54 -5.93
C THR A 121 -6.05 12.09 -4.73
N CYS A 122 -5.45 12.09 -3.54
CA CYS A 122 -6.06 12.61 -2.31
C CYS A 122 -6.57 14.05 -2.54
N LYS A 123 -7.89 14.21 -2.46
CA LYS A 123 -8.57 15.51 -2.68
C LYS A 123 -8.66 16.35 -1.40
N ARG A 124 -8.43 15.73 -0.23
CA ARG A 124 -8.50 16.39 1.08
C ARG A 124 -7.12 16.90 1.50
N ASP A 125 -7.09 17.57 2.63
CA ASP A 125 -5.85 18.00 3.25
C ASP A 125 -5.01 16.78 3.64
N ILE A 126 -3.89 16.59 2.93
CA ILE A 126 -2.97 15.47 3.15
C ILE A 126 -2.35 15.48 4.56
N SER A 127 -2.30 16.64 5.21
CA SER A 127 -1.75 16.76 6.58
C SER A 127 -2.50 15.90 7.59
N LEU A 128 -3.80 15.67 7.36
CA LEU A 128 -4.65 14.84 8.23
C LEU A 128 -4.25 13.37 8.19
N ILE A 129 -3.62 12.91 7.12
CA ILE A 129 -3.19 11.52 6.95
C ILE A 129 -1.67 11.33 7.10
N ASN A 130 -0.92 12.41 7.31
CA ASN A 130 0.54 12.38 7.49
C ASN A 130 1.01 11.42 8.60
N PRO A 131 0.35 11.30 9.77
CA PRO A 131 0.78 10.32 10.78
C PRO A 131 0.81 8.88 10.25
N TYR A 132 -0.14 8.50 9.41
CA TYR A 132 -0.22 7.16 8.81
C TYR A 132 0.79 6.99 7.67
N LEU A 133 0.99 8.02 6.85
CA LEU A 133 2.03 8.00 5.81
C LEU A 133 3.44 7.90 6.41
N LEU A 134 3.69 8.55 7.54
CA LEU A 134 4.96 8.45 8.26
C LEU A 134 5.17 7.05 8.84
N ASN A 135 4.13 6.40 9.35
CA ASN A 135 4.20 5.02 9.82
C ASN A 135 4.54 4.06 8.68
N PHE A 136 3.97 4.28 7.48
CA PHE A 136 4.36 3.53 6.30
C PHE A 136 5.87 3.66 5.99
N VAL A 137 6.41 4.88 5.98
CA VAL A 137 7.85 5.12 5.75
C VAL A 137 8.70 4.41 6.81
N LYS A 138 8.32 4.51 8.10
CA LYS A 138 9.00 3.80 9.19
C LYS A 138 8.94 2.28 9.01
N CYS A 139 7.80 1.74 8.59
CA CYS A 139 7.62 0.33 8.32
C CYS A 139 8.59 -0.14 7.21
N VAL A 140 8.80 0.65 6.14
CA VAL A 140 9.80 0.31 5.11
C VAL A 140 11.21 0.26 5.69
N ILE A 141 11.63 1.28 6.46
CA ILE A 141 12.94 1.35 7.10
C ILE A 141 13.18 0.12 8.00
N GLU A 142 12.17 -0.28 8.77
CA GLU A 142 12.26 -1.41 9.69
C GLU A 142 12.29 -2.78 9.00
N ASN A 143 11.75 -2.87 7.77
CA ASN A 143 11.57 -4.14 7.07
C ASN A 143 12.49 -4.32 5.84
N VAL A 144 13.45 -3.42 5.59
CA VAL A 144 14.37 -3.44 4.43
C VAL A 144 14.90 -4.83 4.06
N ALA A 145 15.39 -5.59 5.05
CA ALA A 145 15.98 -6.91 4.83
C ALA A 145 14.97 -7.93 4.28
N SER A 146 13.69 -7.82 4.65
CA SER A 146 12.62 -8.70 4.16
C SER A 146 12.09 -8.28 2.79
N LEU A 147 12.28 -7.02 2.42
CA LEU A 147 11.76 -6.43 1.18
C LEU A 147 12.69 -6.66 -0.02
N SER A 148 13.98 -6.86 0.21
CA SER A 148 15.07 -6.84 -0.80
C SER A 148 15.16 -8.06 -1.74
N GLY A 149 14.10 -8.87 -1.85
CA GLY A 149 14.06 -10.09 -2.67
C GLY A 149 13.42 -9.97 -4.05
N ASP A 150 12.66 -8.91 -4.32
CA ASP A 150 11.92 -8.73 -5.58
C ASP A 150 11.97 -7.28 -6.04
N SER A 151 12.64 -7.03 -7.18
CA SER A 151 12.90 -5.68 -7.68
C SER A 151 11.64 -4.91 -8.04
N GLU A 152 10.63 -5.57 -8.61
CA GLU A 152 9.38 -4.89 -9.03
C GLU A 152 8.63 -4.32 -7.82
N SER A 153 8.43 -5.15 -6.78
CA SER A 153 7.79 -4.68 -5.54
C SER A 153 8.62 -3.62 -4.84
N MET A 154 9.94 -3.74 -4.82
CA MET A 154 10.82 -2.72 -4.25
C MET A 154 10.72 -1.38 -4.99
N ILE A 155 10.74 -1.38 -6.33
CA ILE A 155 10.56 -0.16 -7.13
C ILE A 155 9.23 0.50 -6.79
N ALA A 156 8.14 -0.27 -6.72
CA ALA A 156 6.83 0.27 -6.39
C ALA A 156 6.80 0.92 -4.99
N ILE A 157 7.42 0.28 -3.99
CA ILE A 157 7.52 0.82 -2.62
C ILE A 157 8.30 2.13 -2.62
N LEU A 158 9.47 2.16 -3.25
CA LEU A 158 10.31 3.35 -3.33
C LEU A 158 9.63 4.50 -4.08
N LEU A 159 8.84 4.20 -5.12
CA LEU A 159 8.05 5.21 -5.82
C LEU A 159 6.91 5.74 -4.95
N ALA A 160 6.27 4.89 -4.14
CA ALA A 160 5.27 5.31 -3.17
C ALA A 160 5.88 6.23 -2.10
N GLU A 161 7.04 5.88 -1.53
CA GLU A 161 7.75 6.75 -0.59
C GLU A 161 8.18 8.07 -1.23
N ASN A 162 8.74 8.03 -2.44
CA ASN A 162 9.07 9.25 -3.19
C ASN A 162 7.85 10.17 -3.33
N ARG A 163 6.67 9.59 -3.59
CA ARG A 163 5.43 10.34 -3.72
C ARG A 163 4.93 10.90 -2.40
N ILE A 164 5.11 10.17 -1.30
CA ILE A 164 4.78 10.63 0.06
C ILE A 164 5.61 11.84 0.45
N LEU A 165 6.92 11.81 0.17
CA LEU A 165 7.85 12.90 0.51
C LEU A 165 7.71 14.11 -0.41
N TYR A 166 7.36 13.88 -1.68
CA TYR A 166 7.33 14.94 -2.69
C TYR A 166 6.34 16.06 -2.33
N LYS A 167 6.89 17.27 -2.09
CA LYS A 167 6.14 18.47 -1.68
C LYS A 167 5.34 18.32 -0.37
N ASN A 168 5.74 17.39 0.51
CA ASN A 168 5.14 17.21 1.83
C ASN A 168 6.13 17.56 2.93
N GLN A 169 6.15 18.84 3.33
CA GLN A 169 7.17 19.37 4.24
C GLN A 169 7.12 18.71 5.62
N ASP A 170 5.93 18.46 6.17
CA ASP A 170 5.77 17.86 7.51
C ASP A 170 6.39 16.46 7.59
N ILE A 171 6.22 15.66 6.53
CA ILE A 171 6.84 14.34 6.44
C ILE A 171 8.35 14.46 6.24
N LEU A 172 8.81 15.39 5.39
CA LEU A 172 10.24 15.62 5.19
C LEU A 172 10.93 16.02 6.49
N ASP A 173 10.35 16.91 7.27
CA ASP A 173 10.87 17.33 8.58
C ASP A 173 10.96 16.12 9.52
N SER A 174 9.92 15.30 9.58
CA SER A 174 9.90 14.06 10.36
C SER A 174 10.96 13.04 9.90
N VAL A 175 11.20 12.93 8.59
CA VAL A 175 12.24 12.06 8.02
C VAL A 175 13.63 12.59 8.36
N LEU A 176 13.82 13.91 8.35
CA LEU A 176 15.10 14.54 8.71
C LEU A 176 15.49 14.30 10.17
N GLU A 177 14.51 14.20 11.09
CA GLU A 177 14.77 13.78 12.48
C GLU A 177 15.31 12.34 12.58
N MET A 178 14.96 11.47 11.63
CA MET A 178 15.44 10.07 11.54
C MET A 178 16.40 9.84 10.37
N LYS A 179 17.07 10.90 9.90
CA LYS A 179 17.90 10.90 8.68
C LYS A 179 18.91 9.78 8.62
N GLU A 180 19.66 9.53 9.70
CA GLU A 180 20.70 8.50 9.71
C GLU A 180 20.12 7.09 9.44
N LYS A 181 19.00 6.77 10.08
CA LYS A 181 18.31 5.48 9.90
C LYS A 181 17.75 5.37 8.49
N PHE A 182 17.10 6.44 8.01
CA PHE A 182 16.51 6.51 6.68
C PHE A 182 17.57 6.31 5.58
N VAL A 183 18.68 7.07 5.64
CA VAL A 183 19.76 6.99 4.66
C VAL A 183 20.42 5.61 4.68
N LYS A 184 20.68 5.06 5.87
CA LYS A 184 21.28 3.73 6.01
C LYS A 184 20.40 2.66 5.37
N ALA A 185 19.11 2.62 5.72
CA ALA A 185 18.14 1.69 5.16
C ALA A 185 18.10 1.72 3.63
N HIS A 186 17.99 2.92 3.04
CA HIS A 186 17.90 3.07 1.59
C HIS A 186 19.22 2.76 0.87
N LYS A 187 20.38 3.09 1.46
CA LYS A 187 21.69 2.67 0.93
C LYS A 187 21.86 1.14 0.97
N GLU A 188 21.34 0.47 1.99
CA GLU A 188 21.31 -1.01 2.06
C GLU A 188 20.42 -1.61 0.95
N ILE A 189 19.26 -1.00 0.65
CA ILE A 189 18.42 -1.39 -0.50
C ILE A 189 19.20 -1.26 -1.81
N ALA A 190 19.84 -0.11 -2.05
CA ALA A 190 20.61 0.11 -3.27
C ALA A 190 21.84 -0.82 -3.39
N ALA A 191 22.50 -1.13 -2.28
CA ALA A 191 23.67 -2.01 -2.26
C ALA A 191 23.30 -3.48 -2.49
N SER A 192 22.15 -3.92 -1.97
CA SER A 192 21.65 -5.30 -2.11
C SER A 192 21.02 -5.59 -3.47
N SER A 193 20.59 -4.56 -4.20
CA SER A 193 19.96 -4.72 -5.52
C SER A 193 20.97 -4.64 -6.67
N SER A 194 20.81 -5.52 -7.66
CA SER A 194 21.50 -5.42 -8.96
C SER A 194 20.73 -4.57 -9.98
N ASP A 195 19.45 -4.27 -9.71
CA ASP A 195 18.58 -3.54 -10.61
C ASP A 195 18.88 -2.05 -10.62
N LYS A 196 19.10 -1.49 -11.81
CA LYS A 196 19.40 -0.06 -12.01
C LYS A 196 18.23 0.82 -11.56
N ASN A 197 17.00 0.40 -11.81
CA ASN A 197 15.80 1.18 -11.48
C ASN A 197 15.60 1.30 -9.98
N VAL A 198 15.95 0.27 -9.21
CA VAL A 198 15.95 0.32 -7.73
C VAL A 198 16.96 1.36 -7.25
N LYS A 199 18.17 1.37 -7.82
CA LYS A 199 19.23 2.34 -7.45
C LYS A 199 18.84 3.77 -7.81
N GLU A 200 18.22 3.97 -8.97
CA GLU A 200 17.69 5.27 -9.39
C GLU A 200 16.59 5.76 -8.46
N ALA A 201 15.61 4.90 -8.12
CA ALA A 201 14.53 5.28 -7.21
C ALA A 201 15.04 5.62 -5.79
N VAL A 202 16.07 4.93 -5.30
CA VAL A 202 16.76 5.28 -4.05
C VAL A 202 17.49 6.62 -4.18
N ALA A 203 18.20 6.86 -5.28
CA ALA A 203 18.91 8.12 -5.49
C ALA A 203 17.95 9.31 -5.53
N ASP A 204 16.81 9.17 -6.22
CA ASP A 204 15.76 10.18 -6.26
C ASP A 204 15.23 10.49 -4.85
N LEU A 205 14.96 9.46 -4.06
CA LEU A 205 14.45 9.57 -2.69
C LEU A 205 15.44 10.23 -1.74
N LEU A 206 16.72 9.88 -1.82
CA LEU A 206 17.79 10.52 -1.04
C LEU A 206 18.02 11.98 -1.45
N SER A 207 17.84 12.30 -2.74
CA SER A 207 17.97 13.67 -3.22
C SER A 207 16.94 14.62 -2.60
N GLN A 208 15.74 14.13 -2.27
CA GLN A 208 14.68 14.93 -1.63
C GLN A 208 15.07 15.41 -0.23
N ILE A 209 15.96 14.70 0.45
CA ILE A 209 16.48 15.07 1.78
C ILE A 209 17.90 15.66 1.74
N GLY A 210 18.36 16.04 0.54
CA GLY A 210 19.66 16.67 0.31
C GLY A 210 20.86 15.74 0.36
N GLU A 211 20.65 14.42 0.25
CA GLU A 211 21.72 13.42 0.17
C GLU A 211 22.01 13.07 -1.30
N LYS A 212 23.29 12.88 -1.64
CA LYS A 212 23.76 12.50 -2.98
C LYS A 212 24.46 11.14 -2.95
#